data_AF-A0AA89C2N5-F1
#
_entry.id   AF-A0AA89C2N5-F1
#
_cell.length_a   1.000
_cell.length_b   1.000
_cell.length_c   1.000
_cell.angle_alpha   90.00
_cell.angle_beta   90.00
_cell.angle_gamma   90.00
#
_symmetry.space_group_name_H-M   'P 1'
#
loop_
_entity.id
_entity.type
_entity.pdbx_description
1 polymer ?
#
loop_
_entity_poly.entity_id
_entity_poly.type
_entity_poly.pdbx_seq_one_letter_code
_entity_poly.pdbx_strand_id
1 'polypeptide(L)'
;MRAHLQVMLWKAANRQGPPIEAMDITNFGWTFEDGFPVPVIDQGIPAPPELTEVIRCQCKAQDKKCGKETCSCHKDKLSCTSYCNCAGGGECFNPHTTCQVRIDEENEVQALTTRETNENEEEEEVPDAFNVDEWV
;
A
#
# COMPACT_ATOMS: atom_id res chain seq x y z
N MET A 1 -9.64 7.25 -14.75
CA MET A 1 -10.68 7.55 -15.73
C MET A 1 -12.01 7.95 -15.07
N ARG A 2 -12.63 7.13 -14.21
CA ARG A 2 -13.89 7.49 -13.51
C ARG A 2 -13.80 8.73 -12.61
N ALA A 3 -12.72 8.89 -11.85
CA ALA A 3 -12.50 10.09 -11.02
C ALA A 3 -12.39 11.38 -11.87
N HIS A 4 -11.91 11.27 -13.12
CA HIS A 4 -11.81 12.41 -14.03
C HIS A 4 -13.20 12.90 -14.46
N LEU A 5 -14.08 11.96 -14.85
CA LEU A 5 -15.50 12.25 -15.14
C LEU A 5 -16.18 12.98 -13.96
N GLN A 6 -15.97 12.48 -12.75
CA GLN A 6 -16.54 13.08 -11.54
C GLN A 6 -16.12 14.54 -11.36
N VAL A 7 -14.83 14.84 -11.52
CA VAL A 7 -14.30 16.21 -11.42
C VAL A 7 -14.86 17.10 -12.53
N MET A 8 -15.03 16.59 -13.75
CA MET A 8 -15.63 17.35 -14.86
C MET A 8 -17.07 17.75 -14.57
N LEU A 9 -17.88 16.83 -14.04
CA LEU A 9 -19.26 17.11 -13.64
C LEU A 9 -19.32 18.15 -12.53
N TRP A 10 -18.45 18.05 -11.52
CA TRP A 10 -18.39 19.04 -10.44
C TRP A 10 -17.98 20.43 -10.93
N LYS A 11 -16.98 20.52 -11.81
CA LYS A 11 -16.58 21.80 -12.42
C LYS A 11 -17.68 22.44 -13.26
N ALA A 12 -18.60 21.62 -13.77
CA ALA A 12 -19.74 22.06 -14.57
C ALA A 12 -21.03 22.21 -13.75
N ALA A 13 -21.00 22.06 -12.41
CA ALA A 13 -22.21 22.04 -11.59
C ALA A 13 -23.08 23.31 -11.72
N ASN A 14 -22.46 24.45 -12.02
CA ASN A 14 -23.16 25.73 -12.22
C ASN A 14 -23.64 25.96 -13.67
N ARG A 15 -23.44 24.99 -14.57
CA ARG A 15 -23.86 25.07 -15.99
C ARG A 15 -25.18 24.31 -16.17
N GLN A 16 -25.97 24.70 -17.17
CA GLN A 16 -27.16 23.96 -17.57
C GLN A 16 -26.75 22.70 -18.34
N GLY A 17 -26.49 21.63 -17.60
CA GLY A 17 -26.18 20.30 -18.13
C GLY A 17 -24.70 19.91 -18.07
N PRO A 18 -24.41 18.61 -18.24
CA PRO A 18 -23.04 18.10 -18.23
C PRO A 18 -22.25 18.60 -19.46
N PRO A 19 -20.91 18.69 -19.37
CA PRO A 19 -20.05 18.94 -20.53
C PRO A 19 -20.33 17.92 -21.64
N ILE A 20 -20.19 18.33 -22.91
CA ILE A 20 -20.37 17.44 -24.09
C ILE A 20 -19.48 16.19 -23.96
N GLU A 21 -18.25 16.39 -23.50
CA GLU A 21 -17.28 15.30 -23.25
C GLU A 21 -17.78 14.29 -22.21
N ALA A 22 -18.63 14.69 -21.26
CA ALA A 22 -19.21 13.83 -20.23
C ALA A 22 -20.53 13.17 -20.65
N MET A 23 -21.04 13.44 -21.87
CA MET A 23 -22.27 12.80 -22.37
C MET A 23 -22.09 11.33 -22.68
N ASP A 24 -20.87 10.91 -23.03
CA ASP A 24 -20.54 9.52 -23.27
C ASP A 24 -19.58 8.99 -22.20
N ILE A 25 -20.18 8.41 -21.15
CA ILE A 25 -19.45 7.85 -20.01
C ILE A 25 -18.57 6.66 -20.37
N THR A 26 -18.75 6.05 -21.55
CA THR A 26 -17.94 4.89 -21.96
C THR A 26 -16.47 5.24 -22.13
N ASN A 27 -16.17 6.50 -22.47
CA ASN A 27 -14.82 7.06 -22.51
C ASN A 27 -14.15 7.18 -21.13
N PHE A 28 -14.87 6.91 -20.04
CA PHE A 28 -14.39 7.06 -18.67
C PHE A 28 -14.34 5.75 -17.88
N GLY A 29 -14.34 4.60 -18.58
CA GLY A 29 -14.26 3.28 -17.95
C GLY A 29 -15.60 2.78 -17.42
N TRP A 30 -16.67 3.07 -18.15
CA TRP A 30 -18.01 2.50 -18.01
C TRP A 30 -18.39 1.75 -19.28
N THR A 31 -19.27 0.77 -19.17
CA THR A 31 -19.94 0.12 -20.29
C THR A 31 -21.41 -0.07 -19.92
N PHE A 32 -22.25 -0.48 -20.87
CA PHE A 32 -23.67 -0.74 -20.61
C PHE A 32 -23.95 -2.24 -20.71
N GLU A 33 -24.50 -2.80 -19.64
CA GLU A 33 -25.03 -4.16 -19.57
C GLU A 33 -26.52 -4.07 -19.24
N ASP A 34 -27.38 -4.64 -20.09
CA ASP A 34 -28.85 -4.56 -19.96
C ASP A 34 -29.41 -3.12 -19.80
N GLY A 35 -28.73 -2.15 -20.41
CA GLY A 35 -29.08 -0.73 -20.32
C GLY A 35 -28.62 -0.03 -19.03
N PHE A 36 -27.95 -0.75 -18.13
CA PHE A 36 -27.36 -0.20 -16.90
C PHE A 36 -25.87 0.07 -17.07
N PRO A 37 -25.37 1.23 -16.62
CA PRO A 37 -23.94 1.50 -16.65
C PRO A 37 -23.21 0.65 -15.60
N VAL A 38 -22.29 -0.19 -16.05
CA VAL A 38 -21.41 -0.99 -15.19
C VAL A 38 -19.96 -0.53 -15.36
N PRO A 39 -19.16 -0.52 -14.28
CA PRO A 39 -17.77 -0.12 -14.39
C PRO A 39 -17.00 -1.16 -15.20
N VAL A 40 -16.23 -0.72 -16.19
CA VAL A 40 -15.25 -1.60 -16.82
C VAL A 40 -14.15 -1.86 -15.79
N ILE A 41 -14.04 -3.13 -15.40
CA ILE A 41 -12.90 -3.65 -14.66
C ILE A 41 -11.88 -4.04 -15.73
N ASP A 42 -10.88 -3.19 -15.92
CA ASP A 42 -9.77 -3.50 -16.81
C ASP A 42 -9.06 -4.76 -16.30
N GLN A 43 -9.05 -5.82 -17.12
CA GLN A 43 -8.34 -7.08 -16.88
C GLN A 43 -6.94 -7.06 -17.53
N GLY A 44 -6.50 -5.90 -18.03
CA GLY A 44 -5.15 -5.69 -18.49
C GLY A 44 -4.11 -6.00 -17.41
N ILE A 45 -2.86 -6.20 -17.84
CA ILE A 45 -1.77 -6.47 -16.90
C ILE A 45 -1.66 -5.26 -15.95
N PRO A 46 -1.79 -5.46 -14.63
CA PRO A 46 -1.92 -4.37 -13.66
C PRO A 46 -0.72 -3.42 -13.61
N ALA A 47 0.43 -3.88 -14.10
CA ALA A 47 1.63 -3.09 -14.31
C ALA A 47 2.45 -3.72 -15.45
N PRO A 48 3.35 -2.96 -16.10
CA PRO A 48 4.37 -3.54 -16.96
C PRO A 48 5.10 -4.70 -16.25
N PRO A 49 5.45 -5.79 -16.95
CA PRO A 49 6.13 -6.94 -16.36
C PRO A 49 7.39 -6.56 -15.56
N GLU A 50 8.13 -5.56 -16.06
CA GLU A 50 9.36 -5.04 -15.45
C GLU A 50 9.09 -4.44 -14.07
N LEU A 51 7.98 -3.73 -13.92
CA LEU A 51 7.53 -3.20 -12.62
C LEU A 51 7.08 -4.32 -11.69
N THR A 52 6.41 -5.34 -12.23
CA THR A 52 5.89 -6.48 -11.46
C THR A 52 7.03 -7.32 -10.86
N GLU A 53 8.17 -7.41 -11.54
CA GLU A 53 9.37 -8.10 -11.04
C GLU A 53 10.05 -7.34 -9.88
N VAL A 54 9.97 -6.01 -9.86
CA VAL A 54 10.56 -5.18 -8.80
C VAL A 54 9.71 -5.24 -7.53
N ILE A 55 8.38 -5.23 -7.65
CA ILE A 55 7.48 -5.11 -6.49
C ILE A 55 7.26 -6.40 -5.70
N ARG A 56 7.68 -7.57 -6.22
CA ARG A 56 7.48 -8.86 -5.54
C ARG A 56 8.72 -9.74 -5.57
N CYS A 57 9.09 -10.30 -4.43
CA CYS A 57 10.15 -11.31 -4.41
C CYS A 57 9.63 -12.66 -4.91
N GLN A 58 10.51 -13.43 -5.55
CA GLN A 58 10.24 -14.81 -6.00
C GLN A 58 10.96 -15.87 -5.14
N CYS A 59 11.22 -15.58 -3.86
CA CYS A 59 11.97 -16.46 -2.97
C CYS A 59 11.27 -17.82 -2.77
N LYS A 60 11.99 -18.92 -3.05
CA LYS A 60 11.49 -20.31 -2.95
C LYS A 60 12.15 -21.13 -1.83
N ALA A 61 12.92 -20.49 -0.95
CA ALA A 61 13.55 -21.18 0.17
C ALA A 61 12.49 -21.93 0.99
N GLN A 62 12.77 -23.18 1.38
CA GLN A 62 11.83 -23.95 2.20
C GLN A 62 11.83 -23.43 3.65
N ASP A 63 13.02 -23.11 4.17
CA ASP A 63 13.22 -22.50 5.49
C ASP A 63 13.71 -21.06 5.37
N LYS A 64 13.31 -20.22 6.33
CA LYS A 64 13.77 -18.82 6.47
C LYS A 64 13.62 -17.98 5.19
N LYS A 65 12.45 -18.07 4.52
CA LYS A 65 12.15 -17.30 3.30
C LYS A 65 12.46 -15.82 3.50
N CYS A 66 13.17 -15.20 2.57
CA CYS A 66 13.47 -13.77 2.58
C CYS A 66 14.38 -13.27 3.73
N GLY A 67 14.96 -14.15 4.55
CA GLY A 67 15.88 -13.78 5.63
C GLY A 67 17.28 -13.33 5.20
N LYS A 68 17.58 -13.36 3.90
CA LYS A 68 18.86 -12.92 3.32
C LYS A 68 18.61 -11.89 2.21
N GLU A 69 19.60 -11.08 1.90
CA GLU A 69 19.59 -10.09 0.80
C GLU A 69 19.53 -10.71 -0.61
N THR A 70 19.43 -12.04 -0.73
CA THR A 70 19.03 -12.71 -1.98
C THR A 70 17.55 -12.46 -2.32
N CYS A 71 16.76 -11.99 -1.37
CA CYS A 71 15.41 -11.47 -1.60
C CYS A 71 15.51 -10.02 -2.09
N SER A 72 14.88 -9.69 -3.23
CA SER A 72 14.82 -8.31 -3.75
C SER A 72 14.21 -7.35 -2.73
N CYS A 73 13.09 -7.71 -2.11
CA CYS A 73 12.47 -6.87 -1.07
C CYS A 73 13.41 -6.60 0.11
N HIS A 74 14.17 -7.61 0.57
CA HIS A 74 15.13 -7.41 1.66
C HIS A 74 16.28 -6.50 1.21
N LYS A 75 16.89 -6.80 0.07
CA LYS A 75 17.99 -6.02 -0.52
C LYS A 75 17.62 -4.55 -0.70
N ASP A 76 16.40 -4.28 -1.15
CA ASP A 76 15.89 -2.94 -1.43
C ASP A 76 15.22 -2.29 -0.21
N LYS A 77 15.29 -2.92 0.97
CA LYS A 77 14.71 -2.45 2.24
C LYS A 77 13.20 -2.20 2.18
N LEU A 78 12.49 -3.00 1.39
CA LEU A 78 11.04 -2.97 1.23
C LEU A 78 10.37 -4.08 2.04
N SER A 79 9.15 -3.82 2.51
CA SER A 79 8.29 -4.83 3.14
C SER A 79 7.83 -5.85 2.10
N CYS A 80 7.87 -7.15 2.44
CA CYS A 80 7.22 -8.17 1.61
C CYS A 80 5.70 -8.02 1.74
N THR A 81 4.98 -8.06 0.61
CA THR A 81 3.51 -7.96 0.59
C THR A 81 2.88 -9.32 0.29
N SER A 82 1.55 -9.40 0.35
CA SER A 82 0.77 -10.57 -0.07
C SER A 82 1.00 -10.98 -1.53
N TYR A 83 1.56 -10.09 -2.37
CA TYR A 83 1.93 -10.37 -3.76
C TYR A 83 3.27 -11.11 -3.91
N CYS A 84 4.09 -11.14 -2.84
CA CYS A 84 5.36 -11.85 -2.83
C CYS A 84 5.14 -13.37 -2.75
N ASN A 85 6.09 -14.16 -3.27
CA ASN A 85 6.02 -15.63 -3.15
C ASN A 85 6.09 -16.13 -1.69
N CYS A 86 6.63 -15.32 -0.77
CA CYS A 86 6.62 -15.58 0.67
C CYS A 86 5.35 -15.09 1.38
N ALA A 87 4.41 -14.49 0.65
CA ALA A 87 3.15 -13.90 1.11
C ALA A 87 3.26 -12.76 2.15
N GLY A 88 4.46 -12.34 2.55
CA GLY A 88 4.65 -11.27 3.55
C GLY A 88 4.08 -11.59 4.94
N GLY A 89 3.81 -12.87 5.24
CA GLY A 89 3.23 -13.33 6.50
C GLY A 89 4.22 -14.07 7.39
N GLY A 90 3.72 -14.95 8.29
CA GLY A 90 4.52 -15.63 9.32
C GLY A 90 5.66 -16.53 8.81
N GLU A 91 5.66 -16.92 7.53
CA GLU A 91 6.77 -17.65 6.90
C GLU A 91 7.86 -16.74 6.31
N CYS A 92 7.63 -15.42 6.28
CA CYS A 92 8.56 -14.42 5.75
C CYS A 92 9.50 -13.94 6.86
N PHE A 93 10.80 -14.03 6.61
CA PHE A 93 11.88 -13.61 7.50
C PHE A 93 12.58 -12.35 6.99
N ASN A 94 11.99 -11.61 6.05
CA ASN A 94 12.52 -10.30 5.67
C ASN A 94 12.34 -9.33 6.85
N PRO A 95 13.43 -8.78 7.42
CA PRO A 95 13.38 -7.92 8.60
C PRO A 95 12.60 -6.62 8.38
N HIS A 96 12.40 -6.22 7.13
CA HIS A 96 11.63 -5.03 6.76
C HIS A 96 10.13 -5.29 6.57
N THR A 97 9.67 -6.54 6.74
CA THR A 97 8.26 -6.88 6.53
C THR A 97 7.42 -6.43 7.72
N THR A 98 6.61 -5.41 7.49
CA THR A 98 5.56 -5.02 8.42
C THR A 98 4.38 -5.97 8.28
N CYS A 99 4.10 -6.75 9.33
CA CYS A 99 2.91 -7.60 9.36
C CYS A 99 1.66 -6.71 9.26
N GLN A 100 0.85 -6.91 8.22
CA GLN A 100 -0.41 -6.18 8.10
C GLN A 100 -1.37 -6.64 9.19
N VAL A 101 -1.83 -5.69 10.00
CA VAL A 101 -2.90 -5.91 10.98
C VAL A 101 -4.19 -6.18 10.20
N ARG A 102 -4.81 -7.33 10.41
CA ARG A 102 -6.20 -7.54 10.01
C ARG A 102 -7.08 -6.80 11.01
N ILE A 103 -7.83 -5.82 10.55
CA ILE A 103 -8.91 -5.21 11.34
C ILE A 103 -10.14 -6.09 11.07
N ASP A 104 -10.33 -7.11 11.90
CA ASP A 104 -11.60 -7.83 11.92
C ASP A 104 -12.61 -6.94 12.67
N GLU A 105 -13.84 -6.82 12.15
CA GLU A 105 -14.88 -5.89 12.63
C GLU A 105 -15.34 -6.16 14.09
N GLU A 106 -14.83 -7.22 14.72
CA GLU A 106 -15.09 -7.60 16.11
C GLU A 106 -13.82 -7.49 16.97
N ASN A 107 -13.37 -6.25 17.18
CA ASN A 107 -12.61 -5.75 18.34
C ASN A 107 -11.73 -6.74 19.15
N GLU A 108 -10.70 -7.35 18.54
CA GLU A 108 -9.49 -7.79 19.24
C GLU A 108 -8.25 -7.55 18.35
N VAL A 109 -7.41 -6.60 18.72
CA VAL A 109 -6.12 -6.36 18.06
C VAL A 109 -5.16 -7.47 18.51
N GLN A 110 -5.11 -8.58 17.79
CA GLN A 110 -4.07 -9.59 18.01
C GLN A 110 -2.81 -9.19 17.23
N ALA A 111 -1.88 -8.53 17.92
CA ALA A 111 -0.54 -8.32 17.41
C ALA A 111 0.17 -9.67 17.25
N LEU A 112 0.32 -10.14 16.01
CA LEU A 112 1.23 -11.25 15.69
C LEU A 112 2.66 -10.72 15.74
N THR A 113 3.23 -10.82 16.94
CA THR A 113 4.64 -10.65 17.36
C THR A 113 5.57 -10.05 16.31
N THR A 114 5.86 -8.76 16.44
CA THR A 114 7.15 -8.22 16.00
C THR A 114 8.25 -8.98 16.74
N ARG A 115 9.08 -9.71 16.01
CA ARG A 115 10.27 -10.32 16.59
C ARG A 115 11.23 -9.18 16.91
N GLU A 116 11.28 -8.79 18.19
CA GLU A 116 12.19 -7.77 18.69
C GLU A 116 13.62 -8.12 18.25
N THR A 117 14.19 -7.31 17.36
CA THR A 117 15.63 -7.27 17.18
C THR A 117 16.17 -6.48 18.35
N ASN A 118 16.74 -7.20 19.33
CA ASN A 118 17.52 -6.64 20.43
C ASN A 118 18.67 -5.80 19.84
N GLU A 119 18.50 -4.49 19.79
CA GLU A 119 19.60 -3.54 19.70
C GLU A 119 19.88 -3.09 21.13
N ASN A 120 21.07 -3.43 21.64
CA ASN A 120 21.53 -2.95 22.94
C ASN A 120 21.64 -1.43 22.87
N GLU A 121 20.77 -0.71 23.57
CA GLU A 121 20.88 0.72 23.79
C GLU A 121 21.92 0.98 24.90
N GLU A 122 23.05 1.60 24.53
CA GLU A 122 23.94 2.24 25.50
C GLU A 122 23.26 3.52 26.01
N GLU A 123 23.15 3.67 27.33
CA GLU A 123 22.55 4.82 28.01
C GLU A 123 23.33 6.11 27.68
N GLU A 124 22.72 7.05 26.97
CA GLU A 124 23.25 8.41 26.77
C GLU A 124 22.65 9.34 27.83
N GLU A 125 23.49 9.87 28.72
CA GLU A 125 23.12 10.81 29.78
C GLU A 125 22.52 12.10 29.21
N VAL A 126 21.33 12.49 29.69
CA VAL A 126 20.65 13.74 29.31
C VAL A 126 21.18 14.88 30.19
N PRO A 127 21.76 15.97 29.64
CA PRO A 127 22.08 17.15 30.44
C PRO A 127 20.85 18.03 30.69
N ASP A 128 20.85 18.65 31.88
CA ASP A 128 19.78 19.34 32.59
C ASP A 128 18.99 20.42 31.82
N ALA A 129 17.75 20.58 32.27
CA ALA A 129 16.67 21.40 31.71
C ALA A 129 17.02 22.86 31.37
N PHE A 130 16.56 23.29 30.19
CA PHE A 130 16.53 24.69 29.75
C PHE A 130 15.41 25.44 30.48
N ASN A 131 15.79 26.35 31.39
CA ASN A 131 14.88 27.15 32.21
C ASN A 131 14.28 28.30 31.38
N VAL A 132 12.95 28.36 31.29
CA VAL A 132 12.21 29.38 30.51
C VAL A 132 11.62 30.41 31.47
N ASP A 133 12.46 31.26 32.06
CA ASP A 133 12.03 32.35 32.94
C ASP A 133 12.92 33.62 32.84
N GLU A 134 13.49 33.90 31.66
CA GLU A 134 14.28 35.13 31.45
C GLU A 134 13.90 35.90 30.18
N TRP A 135 12.60 36.11 29.96
CA TRP A 135 12.09 37.11 29.01
C TRP A 135 10.82 37.78 29.54
N VAL A 136 10.96 38.56 30.62
CA VAL A 136 10.06 39.68 30.98
C VAL A 136 10.91 40.90 31.30
#